data_AF-A0A919GWI5-F1
#
_entry.id   AF-A0A919GWI5-F1
#
_cell.length_a   1.000
_cell.length_b   1.000
_cell.length_c   1.000
_cell.angle_alpha   90.00
_cell.angle_beta   90.00
_cell.angle_gamma   90.00
#
_symmetry.space_group_name_H-M   'P 1'
#
loop_
_entity.id
_entity.type
_entity.pdbx_description
1 polymer ?
#
loop_
_entity_poly.entity_id
_entity_poly.type
_entity_poly.pdbx_seq_one_letter_code
_entity_poly.pdbx_strand_id
1 'polypeptide(L)'
;MTARSNRSKSDQDPAQWPLPSSSDALCRYGVEWTATKLRWGLAIDEAERDGRQDMAAGCGGSAVEFVSAAQCRTGDAARPAPGASAAPGEGGPPAGRRSGVRGHQCR
;
A
#
# COMPACT_ATOMS: atom_id res chain seq x y z
N MET A 1 11.15 4.40 -25.17
CA MET A 1 11.78 4.13 -23.85
C MET A 1 12.71 2.94 -23.99
N THR A 2 13.93 3.00 -23.47
CA THR A 2 14.95 1.94 -23.63
C THR A 2 15.16 1.15 -22.34
N ALA A 3 15.52 -0.14 -22.44
CA ALA A 3 15.72 -1.03 -21.28
C ALA A 3 16.78 -0.51 -20.29
N ARG A 4 17.82 0.19 -20.77
CA ARG A 4 18.85 0.82 -19.93
C ARG A 4 18.28 1.88 -18.99
N SER A 5 17.36 2.70 -19.49
CA SER A 5 16.71 3.74 -18.68
C SER A 5 15.80 3.15 -17.61
N ASN A 6 15.16 2.00 -17.87
CA ASN A 6 14.34 1.32 -16.85
C ASN A 6 15.19 0.63 -15.78
N ARG A 7 16.32 0.00 -16.15
CA ARG A 7 17.25 -0.56 -15.16
C ARG A 7 17.78 0.51 -14.21
N SER A 8 18.25 1.63 -14.76
CA SER A 8 18.73 2.76 -13.96
C SER A 8 17.68 3.35 -12.99
N LYS A 9 16.38 3.27 -13.32
CA LYS A 9 15.29 3.67 -12.42
C LYS A 9 14.96 2.61 -11.38
N SER A 10 15.14 1.34 -11.72
CA SER A 10 14.88 0.21 -10.83
C SER A 10 15.96 0.09 -9.75
N ASP A 11 17.18 0.58 -10.03
CA ASP A 11 18.29 0.65 -9.07
C ASP A 11 18.15 1.83 -8.08
N GLN A 12 17.16 2.72 -8.29
CA GLN A 12 16.85 3.79 -7.34
C GLN A 12 15.87 3.28 -6.29
N ASP A 13 16.18 3.54 -5.02
CA ASP A 13 15.27 3.30 -3.92
C ASP A 13 13.96 4.09 -4.14
N PRO A 14 12.79 3.44 -4.11
CA PRO A 14 11.49 4.10 -4.18
C PRO A 14 11.32 5.25 -3.16
N ALA A 15 12.01 5.22 -2.02
CA ALA A 15 12.04 6.32 -1.05
C ALA A 15 12.64 7.62 -1.62
N GLN A 16 13.42 7.53 -2.71
CA GLN A 16 14.06 8.67 -3.38
C GLN A 16 13.22 9.21 -4.55
N TRP A 17 12.08 8.60 -4.87
CA TRP A 17 11.23 9.10 -5.95
C TRP A 17 10.45 10.35 -5.52
N PRO A 18 10.17 11.27 -6.45
CA PRO A 18 9.37 12.45 -6.15
C PRO A 18 8.02 12.06 -5.55
N LEU A 19 7.71 12.59 -4.38
CA LEU A 19 6.44 12.38 -3.71
C LEU A 19 5.39 13.42 -4.17
N PRO A 20 4.08 13.08 -4.15
CA PRO A 20 3.02 14.06 -4.35
C PRO A 20 3.13 15.25 -3.38
N SER A 21 2.78 16.46 -3.82
CA SER A 21 2.92 17.66 -3.00
C SER A 21 1.75 17.94 -2.05
N SER A 22 0.57 17.38 -2.30
CA SER A 22 -0.59 17.52 -1.40
C SER A 22 -0.65 16.39 -0.38
N SER A 23 -1.01 16.72 0.87
CA SER A 23 -1.16 15.76 1.97
C SER A 23 -2.12 14.61 1.63
N ASP A 24 -3.27 14.92 1.03
CA ASP A 24 -4.26 13.91 0.66
C ASP A 24 -3.71 12.95 -0.40
N ALA A 25 -2.93 13.46 -1.35
CA ALA A 25 -2.30 12.63 -2.38
C ALA A 25 -1.15 11.80 -1.81
N LEU A 26 -0.38 12.33 -0.86
CA LEU A 26 0.66 11.59 -0.13
C LEU A 26 0.07 10.39 0.61
N CYS A 27 -1.00 10.61 1.36
CA CYS A 27 -1.66 9.55 2.12
C CYS A 27 -2.24 8.48 1.22
N ARG A 28 -2.91 8.89 0.14
CA ARG A 28 -3.42 7.96 -0.87
C ARG A 28 -2.28 7.17 -1.53
N TYR A 29 -1.19 7.84 -1.89
CA TYR A 29 -0.02 7.22 -2.51
C TYR A 29 0.59 6.15 -1.59
N GLY A 30 0.78 6.46 -0.31
CA GLY A 30 1.29 5.51 0.68
C GLY A 30 0.43 4.25 0.81
N VAL A 31 -0.90 4.41 0.82
CA VAL A 31 -1.85 3.29 0.86
C VAL A 31 -1.78 2.44 -0.41
N GLU A 32 -1.85 3.06 -1.59
CA GLU A 32 -1.83 2.35 -2.88
C GLU A 32 -0.51 1.61 -3.12
N TRP A 33 0.61 2.22 -2.73
CA TRP A 33 1.92 1.58 -2.82
C TRP A 33 2.04 0.39 -1.87
N THR A 34 1.59 0.54 -0.62
CA THR A 34 1.59 -0.55 0.36
C THR A 34 0.71 -1.72 -0.11
N ALA A 35 -0.48 -1.43 -0.62
CA ALA A 35 -1.36 -2.44 -1.22
C ALA A 35 -0.68 -3.17 -2.39
N THR A 36 0.11 -2.46 -3.20
CA THR A 36 0.86 -3.05 -4.31
C THR A 36 1.93 -4.01 -3.82
N LYS A 37 2.75 -3.61 -2.86
CA LYS A 37 3.78 -4.50 -2.28
C LYS A 37 3.17 -5.77 -1.70
N LEU A 38 2.07 -5.62 -0.95
CA LEU A 38 1.35 -6.74 -0.35
C LEU A 38 0.71 -7.65 -1.41
N ARG A 39 0.14 -7.08 -2.47
CA ARG A 39 -0.41 -7.86 -3.59
C ARG A 39 0.64 -8.75 -4.23
N TRP A 40 1.83 -8.21 -4.49
CA TRP A 40 2.88 -8.93 -5.23
C TRP A 40 3.86 -9.68 -4.32
N GLY A 41 3.74 -9.56 -2.99
CA GLY A 41 4.68 -10.17 -2.04
C GLY A 41 6.08 -9.57 -2.14
N LEU A 42 6.20 -8.27 -2.41
CA LEU A 42 7.48 -7.60 -2.55
C LEU A 42 8.07 -7.26 -1.17
N ALA A 43 9.35 -7.54 -1.00
CA ALA A 43 10.08 -7.19 0.21
C ALA A 43 10.14 -5.66 0.40
N ILE A 44 10.27 -5.27 1.66
CA ILE A 44 10.56 -3.91 2.10
C ILE A 44 11.74 -4.02 3.05
N ASP A 45 12.77 -3.20 2.85
CA ASP A 45 13.85 -3.08 3.83
C ASP A 45 13.46 -2.12 4.96
N GLU A 46 14.30 -2.03 5.98
CA GLU A 46 14.03 -1.23 7.18
C GLU A 46 13.96 0.27 6.85
N ALA A 47 14.89 0.78 6.05
CA ALA A 47 14.93 2.19 5.67
C ALA A 47 13.69 2.61 4.88
N GLU A 48 13.26 1.78 3.94
CA GLU A 48 12.06 2.03 3.14
C GLU A 48 10.78 1.91 3.98
N ARG A 49 10.78 1.06 5.01
CA ARG A 49 9.67 0.95 5.97
C ARG A 49 9.56 2.21 6.83
N ASP A 50 10.67 2.67 7.38
CA ASP A 50 10.72 3.84 8.26
C ASP A 50 10.32 5.11 7.50
N GLY A 51 10.87 5.31 6.30
CA GLY A 51 10.47 6.43 5.44
C GLY A 51 8.99 6.40 5.06
N ARG A 52 8.37 5.21 4.96
CA ARG A 52 6.93 5.08 4.76
C ARG A 52 6.11 5.42 6.02
N GLN A 53 6.62 5.07 7.20
CA GLN A 53 5.96 5.40 8.47
C GLN A 53 5.99 6.91 8.73
N ASP A 54 7.13 7.55 8.46
CA ASP A 54 7.29 9.00 8.56
C ASP A 54 6.32 9.73 7.62
N MET A 55 6.23 9.28 6.38
CA MET A 55 5.26 9.81 5.40
C MET A 55 3.81 9.64 5.89
N ALA A 56 3.51 8.53 6.57
CA ALA A 56 2.16 8.20 7.03
C ALA A 56 1.75 8.88 8.34
N ALA A 57 2.69 9.50 9.08
CA ALA A 57 2.44 10.08 10.40
C ALA A 57 1.32 11.15 10.41
N GLY A 58 1.05 11.81 9.27
CA GLY A 58 -0.03 12.78 9.10
C GLY A 58 -1.35 12.23 8.53
N CYS A 59 -1.44 10.93 8.24
CA CYS A 59 -2.51 10.37 7.40
C CYS A 59 -3.72 9.77 8.16
N GLY A 60 -3.76 9.89 9.48
CA GLY A 60 -4.91 9.47 10.30
C GLY A 60 -5.13 7.95 10.38
N GLY A 61 -4.19 7.13 9.89
CA GLY A 61 -4.28 5.67 9.87
C GLY A 61 -5.32 5.18 8.87
N SER A 62 -4.88 4.54 7.79
CA SER A 62 -5.76 3.96 6.77
C SER A 62 -5.57 2.44 6.72
N ALA A 63 -6.67 1.69 6.80
CA ALA A 63 -6.64 0.25 6.56
C ALA A 63 -6.29 -0.02 5.09
N VAL A 64 -5.31 -0.89 4.85
CA VAL A 64 -4.89 -1.29 3.51
C VAL A 64 -5.60 -2.59 3.14
N GLU A 65 -6.62 -2.50 2.29
CA GLU A 65 -7.32 -3.67 1.75
C GLU A 65 -6.65 -4.16 0.45
N PHE A 66 -6.32 -5.46 0.39
CA PHE A 66 -5.70 -6.08 -0.80
C PHE A 66 -6.06 -7.57 -0.93
N VAL A 67 -5.89 -8.11 -2.14
CA VAL A 67 -5.85 -9.56 -2.43
C VAL A 67 -4.49 -9.87 -3.01
N SER A 68 -3.78 -10.86 -2.46
CA SER A 68 -2.46 -11.25 -2.97
C SER A 68 -2.55 -11.96 -4.32
N ALA A 69 -1.53 -11.78 -5.15
CA ALA A 69 -1.38 -12.50 -6.41
C ALA A 69 -1.31 -14.02 -6.19
N ALA A 70 -0.81 -14.47 -5.02
CA ALA A 70 -0.84 -15.88 -4.64
C ALA A 70 -2.27 -16.39 -4.44
N GLN A 71 -3.09 -15.67 -3.67
CA GLN A 71 -4.52 -16.00 -3.47
C GLN A 71 -5.29 -16.01 -4.79
N CYS A 72 -5.01 -15.05 -5.69
CA CYS A 72 -5.63 -15.05 -7.02
C CYS A 72 -5.23 -16.26 -7.88
N ARG A 73 -4.01 -16.79 -7.73
CA ARG A 73 -3.57 -17.99 -8.46
C ARG A 73 -4.24 -19.26 -7.94
N THR A 74 -4.50 -19.35 -6.64
CA THR A 74 -5.08 -20.54 -6.01
C THR A 74 -6.61 -20.55 -6.01
N GLY A 75 -7.26 -19.45 -6.42
CA GLY A 75 -8.71 -19.31 -6.39
C GLY A 75 -9.29 -19.19 -4.98
N ASP A 76 -8.44 -18.92 -3.99
CA ASP A 76 -8.83 -18.84 -2.59
C ASP A 76 -9.32 -17.40 -2.30
N ALA A 77 -10.61 -17.18 -2.50
CA ALA A 77 -11.27 -15.90 -2.24
C ALA A 77 -11.59 -15.69 -0.73
N ALA A 78 -10.99 -16.46 0.17
CA ALA A 78 -11.35 -16.42 1.58
C ALA A 78 -10.53 -15.37 2.34
N ARG A 79 -11.13 -14.17 2.42
CA ARG A 79 -10.96 -13.12 3.44
C ARG A 79 -9.54 -12.48 3.53
N PRO A 80 -9.43 -11.13 3.50
CA PRO A 80 -8.14 -10.47 3.72
C PRO A 80 -7.60 -10.85 5.11
N ALA A 81 -6.33 -11.23 5.16
CA ALA A 81 -5.63 -11.46 6.43
C ALA A 81 -5.67 -10.15 7.25
N PRO A 82 -6.18 -10.13 8.50
CA PRO A 82 -6.00 -8.98 9.37
C PRO A 82 -4.52 -8.98 9.78
N GLY A 83 -3.68 -8.23 9.08
CA GLY A 83 -2.24 -8.46 9.14
C GLY A 83 -1.34 -7.35 8.64
N ALA A 84 -1.67 -6.09 8.97
CA ALA A 84 -0.69 -5.03 9.15
C ALA A 84 -1.15 -4.16 10.34
N SER A 85 -0.97 -4.72 11.55
CA SER A 85 -1.25 -4.18 12.89
C SER A 85 -2.54 -3.37 13.13
N ALA A 86 -3.54 -4.05 13.69
CA ALA A 86 -4.55 -3.41 14.53
C ALA A 86 -4.00 -3.23 15.96
N ALA A 87 -4.10 -2.01 16.49
CA ALA A 87 -4.19 -1.78 17.94
C ALA A 87 -5.69 -1.82 18.35
N PRO A 88 -6.06 -2.24 19.58
CA PRO A 88 -7.46 -2.41 19.96
C PRO A 88 -8.07 -1.19 20.72
N GLY A 89 -9.38 -0.98 20.53
CA GLY A 89 -10.31 -0.14 21.32
C GLY A 89 -10.47 1.30 20.81
N GLU A 90 -11.65 1.92 20.63
CA GLU A 90 -13.03 1.70 21.06
C GLU A 90 -14.03 2.18 19.98
N GLY A 91 -15.30 1.76 20.07
CA GLY A 91 -16.31 1.83 19.00
C GLY A 91 -17.00 3.17 18.70
N GLY A 92 -17.55 3.26 17.48
CA GLY A 92 -18.52 4.27 17.02
C GLY A 92 -18.78 4.20 15.50
N PRO A 93 -20.01 4.43 14.97
CA PRO A 93 -20.55 3.86 13.72
C PRO A 93 -20.17 4.62 12.42
N PRO A 94 -20.51 4.09 11.21
CA PRO A 94 -19.74 4.35 10.00
C PRO A 94 -20.25 5.56 9.21
N ALA A 95 -19.34 6.48 8.90
CA ALA A 95 -19.55 7.48 7.86
C ALA A 95 -18.20 7.90 7.27
N GLY A 96 -17.70 7.10 6.33
CA GLY A 96 -16.52 7.44 5.56
C GLY A 96 -16.67 6.85 4.18
N ARG A 97 -16.80 7.72 3.18
CA ARG A 97 -16.93 7.36 1.76
C ARG A 97 -15.97 6.21 1.45
N ARG A 98 -16.49 5.09 0.93
CA ARG A 98 -15.66 4.05 0.29
C ARG A 98 -14.96 4.73 -0.88
N SER A 99 -13.80 5.33 -0.63
CA SER A 99 -12.93 5.84 -1.69
C SER A 99 -12.61 4.61 -2.54
N GLY A 100 -13.07 4.61 -3.79
CA GLY A 100 -13.20 3.40 -4.59
C GLY A 100 -11.86 2.71 -4.82
N VAL A 101 -11.53 1.73 -3.97
CA VAL A 101 -10.44 0.79 -4.20
C VAL A 101 -11.00 -0.32 -5.10
N ARG A 102 -10.85 -0.18 -6.42
CA ARG A 102 -11.13 -1.28 -7.36
C ARG A 102 -10.01 -2.34 -7.32
N GLY A 103 -9.57 -2.73 -6.12
CA GLY A 103 -8.43 -3.63 -5.89
C GLY A 103 -8.80 -5.03 -5.38
N HIS A 104 -10.05 -5.22 -4.94
CA HIS A 104 -10.50 -6.47 -4.31
C HIS A 104 -10.78 -7.61 -5.30
N GLN A 105 -10.78 -7.31 -6.60
CA GLN A 105 -11.07 -8.28 -7.65
C GLN A 105 -9.74 -8.79 -8.22
N CYS A 106 -9.63 -10.10 -8.39
CA CYS A 106 -8.57 -10.66 -9.22
C CYS A 106 -8.71 -10.08 -10.64
N ARG A 107 -7.64 -9.46 -11.11
CA ARG A 107 -7.47 -8.95 -12.48
C ARG A 107 -6.18 -9.53 -13.01
#